data_AF-A0A6C0EJX9-F1
#
_entry.id   AF-A0A6C0EJX9-F1
#
_cell.length_a   1.000
_cell.length_b   1.000
_cell.length_c   1.000
_cell.angle_alpha   90.00
_cell.angle_beta   90.00
_cell.angle_gamma   90.00
#
_symmetry.space_group_name_H-M   'P 1'
#
loop_
_entity.id
_entity.type
_entity.pdbx_description
1 polymer ?
#
loop_
_entity_poly.entity_id
_entity_poly.type
_entity_poly.pdbx_seq_one_letter_code
_entity_poly.pdbx_strand_id
1 'polypeptide(L)'
;MDSREEILSKLKFIGYIDKDEKLNIRYMTKSVNNWQTSLVRSLIYPDNRNNALKFVRDVISRSFEIIEHHFRHENLSESRPIIVDLIKSQQGLLNLKYTYSDDTKFCCDIDVLIEKILAKLGTIKEQHQNLFPQEEEDEE
;
A
#
# COMPACT_ATOMS: atom_id res chain seq x y z
N MET A 1 2.23 -15.47 12.04
CA MET A 1 3.31 -14.82 11.28
C MET A 1 2.91 -14.97 9.83
N ASP A 2 2.61 -13.87 9.16
CA ASP A 2 2.00 -13.90 7.82
C ASP A 2 2.96 -14.53 6.80
N SER A 3 2.40 -15.34 5.89
CA SER A 3 3.17 -15.96 4.82
C SER A 3 3.52 -14.94 3.73
N ARG A 4 4.51 -15.25 2.87
CA ARG A 4 4.85 -14.42 1.70
C ARG A 4 3.62 -14.15 0.82
N GLU A 5 2.83 -15.20 0.57
CA GLU A 5 1.61 -15.14 -0.25
C GLU A 5 0.56 -14.24 0.37
N GLU A 6 0.42 -14.27 1.70
CA GLU A 6 -0.49 -13.41 2.43
C GLU A 6 -0.08 -11.92 2.30
N ILE A 7 1.22 -11.63 2.40
CA ILE A 7 1.72 -10.25 2.24
C ILE A 7 1.54 -9.75 0.80
N LEU A 8 1.81 -10.60 -0.20
CA LEU A 8 1.54 -10.26 -1.60
C LEU A 8 0.04 -9.98 -1.83
N SER A 9 -0.85 -10.81 -1.28
CA SER A 9 -2.29 -10.60 -1.36
C SER A 9 -2.71 -9.27 -0.71
N LYS A 10 -2.16 -8.95 0.47
CA LYS A 10 -2.42 -7.67 1.17
C LYS A 10 -1.89 -6.46 0.39
N LEU A 11 -0.71 -6.55 -0.23
CA LEU A 11 -0.17 -5.47 -1.08
C LEU A 11 -1.06 -5.22 -2.31
N LYS A 12 -1.48 -6.30 -2.99
CA LYS A 12 -2.42 -6.19 -4.11
C LYS A 12 -3.71 -5.54 -3.69
N PHE A 13 -4.26 -5.96 -2.55
CA PHE A 13 -5.45 -5.35 -1.97
C PHE A 13 -5.28 -3.85 -1.73
N ILE A 14 -4.14 -3.41 -1.20
CA ILE A 14 -3.85 -1.96 -1.06
C ILE A 14 -3.85 -1.29 -2.44
N GLY A 15 -3.18 -1.86 -3.44
CA GLY A 15 -3.16 -1.32 -4.81
C GLY A 15 -4.53 -1.22 -5.48
N TYR A 16 -5.53 -1.99 -5.05
CA TYR A 16 -6.90 -1.96 -5.57
C TYR A 16 -7.86 -1.02 -4.80
N ILE A 17 -7.36 -0.25 -3.82
CA ILE A 17 -8.18 0.75 -3.12
C ILE A 17 -8.51 1.87 -4.11
N ASP A 18 -9.80 2.10 -4.36
CA ASP A 18 -10.28 3.24 -5.17
C ASP A 18 -10.55 4.47 -4.29
N LYS A 19 -10.64 5.63 -4.95
CA LYS A 19 -11.07 6.88 -4.28
C LYS A 19 -12.47 6.71 -3.70
N ASP A 20 -12.71 7.36 -2.57
CA ASP A 20 -13.99 7.31 -1.83
C ASP A 20 -14.34 5.95 -1.21
N GLU A 21 -13.49 4.93 -1.35
CA GLU A 21 -13.65 3.64 -0.69
C GLU A 21 -13.02 3.65 0.71
N LYS A 22 -13.86 3.49 1.75
CA LYS A 22 -13.38 3.26 3.12
C LYS A 22 -13.04 1.78 3.29
N LEU A 23 -11.81 1.50 3.72
CA LEU A 23 -11.33 0.15 4.03
C LEU A 23 -12.18 -0.51 5.13
N ASN A 24 -12.69 -1.72 4.88
CA ASN A 24 -13.17 -2.60 5.94
C ASN A 24 -12.15 -3.72 6.16
N ILE A 25 -11.24 -3.49 7.11
CA ILE A 25 -10.08 -4.36 7.38
C ILE A 25 -10.49 -5.73 7.92
N ARG A 26 -11.67 -5.82 8.57
CA ARG A 26 -12.15 -7.06 9.19
C ARG A 26 -12.58 -8.12 8.16
N TYR A 27 -12.93 -7.71 6.94
CA TYR A 27 -13.40 -8.61 5.89
C TYR A 27 -12.66 -8.44 4.56
N MET A 28 -11.71 -7.50 4.46
CA MET A 28 -11.07 -7.11 3.19
C MET A 28 -12.09 -6.79 2.09
N THR A 29 -13.23 -6.17 2.47
CA THR A 29 -14.32 -5.83 1.55
C THR A 29 -14.42 -4.33 1.33
N LYS A 30 -14.69 -3.92 0.09
CA LYS A 30 -15.03 -2.54 -0.31
C LYS A 30 -16.45 -2.19 0.18
N SER A 31 -16.63 -1.02 0.78
CA SER A 31 -17.98 -0.49 1.10
C SER A 31 -18.23 0.74 0.23
N VAL A 32 -19.14 0.61 -0.75
CA VAL A 32 -19.55 1.69 -1.65
C VAL A 32 -20.39 2.71 -0.89
N ASN A 33 -20.07 4.00 -1.05
CA ASN A 33 -20.75 5.10 -0.37
C ASN A 33 -21.96 5.62 -1.16
N ASN A 34 -23.15 5.53 -0.58
CA ASN A 34 -24.29 6.38 -0.95
C ASN A 34 -24.18 7.73 -0.19
N TRP A 35 -24.29 8.84 -0.92
CA TRP A 35 -24.07 10.23 -0.43
C TRP A 35 -24.88 10.63 0.82
N GLN A 36 -25.97 9.94 1.15
CA GLN A 36 -26.83 10.24 2.31
C GLN A 36 -26.31 9.68 3.66
N THR A 37 -25.23 8.89 3.66
CA THR A 37 -24.72 8.20 4.88
C THR A 37 -23.41 8.76 5.45
N SER A 38 -22.89 9.85 4.86
CA SER A 38 -21.53 10.33 5.11
C SER A 38 -21.32 10.95 6.51
N LEU A 39 -22.31 11.71 7.01
CA LEU A 39 -22.18 12.43 8.29
C LEU A 39 -22.32 11.51 9.52
N VAL A 40 -23.15 10.47 9.44
CA VAL A 40 -23.39 9.54 10.56
C VAL A 40 -22.21 8.58 10.77
N ARG A 41 -21.47 8.21 9.71
CA ARG A 41 -20.31 7.29 9.82
C ARG A 41 -19.04 7.93 10.36
N SER A 42 -18.85 9.24 10.20
CA SER A 42 -17.65 9.93 10.71
C SER A 42 -17.66 10.08 12.24
N LEU A 43 -18.84 10.07 12.87
CA LEU A 43 -19.01 10.15 14.34
C LEU A 43 -19.00 8.78 15.04
N ILE A 44 -19.25 7.68 14.32
CA ILE A 44 -19.38 6.32 14.91
C ILE A 44 -18.12 5.45 14.70
N TYR A 45 -17.28 5.72 13.68
CA TYR A 45 -16.09 4.89 13.35
C TYR A 45 -14.74 5.63 13.27
N PRO A 46 -14.32 6.42 14.28
CA PRO A 46 -12.95 6.95 14.36
C PRO A 46 -11.88 5.84 14.40
N ASP A 47 -12.21 4.66 14.95
CA ASP A 47 -11.29 3.52 15.04
C ASP A 47 -10.86 2.95 13.67
N ASN A 48 -11.65 3.15 12.61
CA ASN A 48 -11.36 2.53 11.31
C ASN A 48 -10.14 3.17 10.62
N ARG A 49 -9.89 4.47 10.83
CA ARG A 49 -8.74 5.18 10.25
C ARG A 49 -7.42 4.70 10.85
N ASN A 50 -7.32 4.67 12.17
CA ASN A 50 -6.12 4.20 12.87
C ASN A 50 -5.80 2.74 12.53
N ASN A 51 -6.84 1.90 12.43
CA ASN A 51 -6.68 0.52 12.00
C ASN A 51 -6.22 0.44 10.54
N ALA A 52 -6.75 1.29 9.64
CA ALA A 52 -6.36 1.31 8.23
C ALA A 52 -4.89 1.71 8.09
N LEU A 53 -4.49 2.76 8.81
CA LEU A 53 -3.11 3.24 8.84
C LEU A 53 -2.16 2.16 9.40
N LYS A 54 -2.56 1.50 10.49
CA LYS A 54 -1.78 0.39 11.06
C LYS A 54 -1.64 -0.75 10.05
N PHE A 55 -2.74 -1.18 9.43
CA PHE A 55 -2.73 -2.23 8.42
C PHE A 55 -1.77 -1.93 7.27
N VAL A 56 -1.86 -0.75 6.64
CA VAL A 56 -0.98 -0.43 5.51
C VAL A 56 0.49 -0.35 5.94
N ARG A 57 0.78 0.22 7.12
CA ARG A 57 2.14 0.29 7.68
C ARG A 57 2.73 -1.09 7.94
N ASP A 58 1.94 -1.99 8.52
CA ASP A 58 2.38 -3.35 8.84
C ASP A 58 2.69 -4.12 7.55
N VAL A 59 1.80 -4.06 6.56
CA VAL A 59 1.99 -4.72 5.26
C VAL A 59 3.23 -4.20 4.53
N ILE A 60 3.43 -2.88 4.48
CA ILE A 60 4.58 -2.28 3.80
C ILE A 60 5.88 -2.61 4.52
N SER A 61 5.90 -2.51 5.84
CA SER A 61 7.10 -2.84 6.64
C SER A 61 7.47 -4.31 6.47
N ARG A 62 6.48 -5.21 6.53
CA ARG A 62 6.69 -6.64 6.32
C ARG A 62 7.16 -6.97 4.90
N SER A 63 6.71 -6.21 3.91
CA SER A 63 7.16 -6.35 2.52
C SER A 63 8.65 -6.04 2.38
N PHE A 64 9.15 -4.99 3.04
CA PHE A 64 10.59 -4.69 3.05
C PHE A 64 11.39 -5.77 3.78
N GLU A 65 10.90 -6.29 4.90
CA GLU A 65 11.57 -7.40 5.60
C GLU A 65 11.74 -8.64 4.71
N ILE A 66 10.73 -8.96 3.89
CA ILE A 66 10.79 -10.08 2.94
C ILE A 66 11.81 -9.79 1.83
N ILE A 67 11.81 -8.58 1.27
CA ILE A 67 12.79 -8.19 0.24
C ILE A 67 14.22 -8.29 0.79
N GLU A 68 14.47 -7.72 1.97
CA GLU A 68 15.78 -7.78 2.61
C GLU A 68 16.19 -9.23 2.95
N HIS A 69 15.23 -10.08 3.32
CA HIS A 69 15.48 -11.50 3.51
C HIS A 69 15.90 -12.20 2.22
N HIS A 70 15.21 -11.95 1.10
CA HIS A 70 15.59 -12.51 -0.20
C HIS A 70 16.98 -12.05 -0.62
N PHE A 71 17.34 -10.79 -0.37
CA PHE A 71 18.65 -10.24 -0.72
C PHE A 71 19.78 -10.91 0.06
N ARG A 72 19.54 -11.25 1.33
CA ARG A 72 20.52 -11.99 2.16
C ARG A 72 20.72 -13.45 1.74
N HIS A 73 19.74 -14.05 1.07
CA HIS A 73 19.77 -15.48 0.69
C HIS A 73 19.87 -15.68 -0.83
N GLU A 74 20.31 -14.66 -1.57
CA GLU A 74 20.52 -14.69 -3.03
C GLU A 74 19.27 -15.01 -3.88
N ASN A 75 18.08 -14.93 -3.30
CA ASN A 75 16.79 -15.18 -3.98
C ASN A 75 16.19 -13.91 -4.57
N LEU A 76 17.00 -13.08 -5.24
CA LEU A 76 16.64 -11.73 -5.70
C LEU A 76 15.37 -11.71 -6.58
N SER A 77 15.19 -12.71 -7.44
CA SER A 77 14.05 -12.81 -8.36
C SER A 77 12.71 -12.93 -7.62
N GLU A 78 12.69 -13.48 -6.41
CA GLU A 78 11.48 -13.61 -5.59
C GLU A 78 10.99 -12.27 -5.03
N SER A 79 11.82 -11.23 -5.05
CA SER A 79 11.44 -9.87 -4.66
C SER A 79 10.67 -9.12 -5.74
N ARG A 80 10.76 -9.54 -7.01
CA ARG A 80 10.13 -8.84 -8.14
C ARG A 80 8.62 -8.66 -7.97
N PRO A 81 7.82 -9.69 -7.62
CA PRO A 81 6.38 -9.51 -7.40
C PRO A 81 6.06 -8.52 -6.29
N ILE A 82 6.85 -8.53 -5.21
CA ILE A 82 6.67 -7.62 -4.06
C ILE A 82 6.98 -6.18 -4.48
N ILE A 83 8.07 -5.96 -5.24
CA ILE A 83 8.45 -4.65 -5.77
C ILE A 83 7.33 -4.09 -6.67
N VAL A 84 6.80 -4.91 -7.58
CA VAL A 84 5.70 -4.51 -8.47
C VAL A 84 4.45 -4.12 -7.68
N ASP A 85 4.07 -4.94 -6.69
CA ASP A 85 2.87 -4.66 -5.90
C ASP A 85 3.07 -3.47 -4.93
N LEU A 86 4.30 -3.22 -4.43
CA LEU A 86 4.66 -2.00 -3.71
C LEU A 86 4.51 -0.76 -4.60
N ILE A 87 4.98 -0.81 -5.85
CA ILE A 87 4.81 0.30 -6.81
C ILE A 87 3.32 0.63 -6.97
N LYS A 88 2.48 -0.39 -7.22
CA LYS A 88 1.03 -0.24 -7.39
C LYS A 88 0.33 0.24 -6.13
N SER A 89 0.78 -0.22 -4.95
CA SER A 89 0.19 0.16 -3.67
C SER A 89 0.25 1.67 -3.41
N GLN A 90 1.22 2.39 -3.99
CA GLN A 90 1.31 3.85 -3.86
C GLN A 90 0.04 4.55 -4.37
N GLN A 91 -0.53 4.09 -5.48
CA GLN A 91 -1.78 4.65 -5.99
C GLN A 91 -2.94 4.38 -5.03
N GLY A 92 -3.00 3.19 -4.46
CA GLY A 92 -3.96 2.83 -3.43
C GLY A 92 -3.83 3.67 -2.15
N LEU A 93 -2.60 3.98 -1.73
CA LEU A 93 -2.34 4.88 -0.61
C LEU A 93 -2.79 6.31 -0.91
N LEU A 94 -2.53 6.82 -2.12
CA LEU A 94 -3.02 8.14 -2.55
C LEU A 94 -4.55 8.20 -2.54
N ASN A 95 -5.21 7.13 -3.00
CA ASN A 95 -6.66 7.02 -2.94
C ASN A 95 -7.17 6.96 -1.50
N LEU A 96 -6.47 6.24 -0.61
CA LEU A 96 -6.79 6.19 0.81
C LEU A 96 -6.63 7.54 1.52
N LYS A 97 -5.56 8.28 1.18
CA LYS A 97 -5.35 9.67 1.62
C LYS A 97 -6.50 10.56 1.19
N TYR A 98 -6.94 10.44 -0.06
CA TYR A 98 -8.09 11.19 -0.57
C TYR A 98 -9.39 10.87 0.21
N THR A 99 -9.67 9.58 0.46
CA THR A 99 -10.83 9.12 1.22
C THR A 99 -10.89 9.69 2.65
N TYR A 100 -9.74 9.95 3.26
CA TYR A 100 -9.62 10.51 4.61
C TYR A 100 -9.00 11.92 4.61
N SER A 101 -9.27 12.69 3.55
CA SER A 101 -8.76 14.06 3.37
C SER A 101 -9.22 15.04 4.45
N ASP A 102 -10.22 14.68 5.26
CA ASP A 102 -10.68 15.43 6.42
C ASP A 102 -9.75 15.32 7.64
N ASP A 103 -8.82 14.38 7.63
CA ASP A 103 -7.86 14.14 8.70
C ASP A 103 -6.43 14.47 8.24
N THR A 104 -5.95 15.66 8.60
CA THR A 104 -4.60 16.14 8.25
C THR A 104 -3.50 15.20 8.77
N LYS A 105 -3.65 14.65 9.98
CA LYS A 105 -2.61 13.79 10.56
C LYS A 105 -2.52 12.47 9.81
N PHE A 106 -3.67 11.88 9.48
CA PHE A 106 -3.74 10.69 8.65
C PHE A 106 -3.11 10.94 7.27
N CYS A 107 -3.40 12.08 6.65
CA CYS A 107 -2.81 12.45 5.35
C CYS A 107 -1.28 12.54 5.43
N CYS A 108 -0.73 13.25 6.43
CA CYS A 108 0.72 13.32 6.66
C CYS A 108 1.32 11.94 6.89
N ASP A 109 0.64 11.07 7.64
CA ASP A 109 1.10 9.72 7.92
C ASP A 109 1.18 8.84 6.67
N ILE A 110 0.25 9.01 5.72
CA ILE A 110 0.27 8.34 4.42
C ILE A 110 1.38 8.91 3.53
N ASP A 111 1.58 10.24 3.52
CA ASP A 111 2.67 10.86 2.74
C ASP A 111 4.04 10.33 3.17
N VAL A 112 4.31 10.29 4.48
CA VAL A 112 5.55 9.71 5.02
C VAL A 112 5.72 8.24 4.62
N LEU A 113 4.61 7.49 4.53
CA LEU A 113 4.64 6.09 4.13
C LEU A 113 4.96 5.92 2.63
N ILE A 114 4.42 6.79 1.77
CA ILE A 114 4.73 6.84 0.34
C ILE A 114 6.20 7.24 0.14
N GLU A 115 6.68 8.27 0.83
CA GLU A 115 8.08 8.70 0.79
C GLU A 115 9.03 7.57 1.20
N LYS A 116 8.69 6.82 2.25
CA LYS A 116 9.46 5.64 2.67
C LYS A 116 9.51 4.56 1.58
N ILE A 117 8.40 4.33 0.87
CA ILE A 117 8.36 3.41 -0.28
C ILE A 117 9.29 3.90 -1.39
N LEU A 118 9.15 5.16 -1.80
CA LEU A 118 9.96 5.75 -2.85
C LEU A 118 11.46 5.69 -2.54
N ALA A 119 11.85 6.06 -1.32
CA ALA A 119 13.25 6.01 -0.89
C ALA A 119 13.82 4.59 -0.96
N LYS A 120 13.11 3.60 -0.40
CA LYS A 120 13.55 2.20 -0.42
C LYS A 120 13.60 1.63 -1.84
N LEU A 121 12.57 1.89 -2.66
CA LEU A 121 12.56 1.45 -4.06
C LEU A 121 13.67 2.12 -4.87
N GLY A 122 13.97 3.39 -4.62
CA GLY A 122 15.09 4.10 -5.24
C GLY A 122 16.42 3.39 -4.98
N THR A 123 16.73 3.10 -3.72
CA THR A 123 17.94 2.34 -3.35
C THR A 123 17.98 0.96 -4.01
N ILE A 124 16.84 0.24 -4.04
CA ILE A 124 16.79 -1.07 -4.69
C ILE A 124 16.99 -0.95 -6.21
N LYS A 125 16.46 0.09 -6.85
CA LYS A 125 16.60 0.33 -8.30
C LYS A 125 18.04 0.62 -8.69
N GLU A 126 18.77 1.38 -7.88
CA GLU A 126 20.20 1.64 -8.09
C GLU A 126 21.05 0.36 -8.02
N GLN A 127 20.68 -0.58 -7.16
CA GLN A 127 21.44 -1.81 -6.94
C GLN A 127 21.01 -2.97 -7.85
N HIS A 128 19.73 -3.03 -8.20
CA HIS A 128 19.07 -4.18 -8.83
C HIS A 128 18.02 -3.74 -9.86
N GLN A 129 18.43 -2.94 -10.84
CA GLN A 129 17.54 -2.39 -11.87
C GLN A 129 16.70 -3.47 -12.59
N ASN A 130 17.25 -4.68 -12.77
CA ASN A 130 16.58 -5.81 -13.42
C ASN A 130 15.33 -6.33 -12.67
N LEU A 131 15.11 -5.92 -11.41
CA LEU A 131 13.93 -6.31 -10.64
C LEU A 131 12.71 -5.41 -10.91
N PHE A 132 12.89 -4.29 -11.61
CA PHE A 132 11.83 -3.33 -11.91
C PHE A 132 11.16 -3.65 -13.26
N PRO A 133 9.87 -3.29 -13.44
CA PRO A 133 9.27 -3.23 -14.76
C PRO A 133 10.14 -2.39 -15.69
N GLN A 134 10.36 -2.85 -16.92
CA GLN A 134 10.93 -1.99 -17.95
C GLN A 134 9.82 -1.02 -18.36
N GLU A 135 10.15 0.26 -18.46
CA GLU A 135 9.29 1.22 -19.12
C GLU A 135 9.23 0.77 -20.57
N GLU A 136 8.10 0.19 -20.99
CA GLU A 136 7.81 0.03 -22.42
C GLU A 136 7.75 1.47 -22.95
N GLU A 137 8.74 1.86 -23.76
CA GLU A 137 8.62 3.06 -24.58
C GLU A 137 7.39 2.81 -25.46
N ASP A 138 6.28 3.45 -25.12
CA ASP A 138 5.12 3.52 -26.00
C ASP A 138 5.60 4.18 -27.30
N GLU A 139 5.88 3.36 -28.32
CA GLU A 139 6.08 3.81 -29.70
C GLU A 139 4.76 4.45 -30.18
N GLU A 140 4.60 5.76 -29.97
CA GLU A 140 3.67 6.63 -30.71
C GLU A 140 4.41 7.47 -31.75
#